data_AF-A0A7S2TI28-F1
#
_entry.id   AF-A0A7S2TI28-F1
#
_cell.length_a   1.000
_cell.length_b   1.000
_cell.length_c   1.000
_cell.angle_alpha   90.00
_cell.angle_beta   90.00
_cell.angle_gamma   90.00
#
_symmetry.space_group_name_H-M   'P 1'
#
loop_
_entity.id
_entity.type
_entity.pdbx_description
1 polymer ?
#
loop_
_entity_poly.entity_id
_entity_poly.type
_entity_poly.pdbx_seq_one_letter_code
_entity_poly.pdbx_strand_id
1 'polypeptide(L)'
;LPDETCQNYEATNDGNDCHPLGVCETCSPNGTCAQVTNEKLWTLGSYGYAHTGPDKDASGATVGSKEKLKAEIMQNGPLACGIHATDELEAFGTTTPVSSYPGGIFEQRVLFAMPNHILSIVGWGTD
;
A
#
# COMPACT_ATOMS: atom_id res chain seq x y z
N LEU A 1 12.30 -8.81 -1.44
CA LEU A 1 10.95 -9.30 -1.80
C LEU A 1 11.06 -10.05 -3.12
N PRO A 2 10.62 -11.31 -3.19
CA PRO A 2 10.54 -12.04 -4.46
C PRO A 2 9.40 -11.49 -5.34
N ASP A 3 9.28 -12.03 -6.55
CA ASP A 3 8.12 -11.77 -7.43
C ASP A 3 6.87 -12.51 -6.93
N GLU A 4 5.67 -12.03 -7.26
CA GLU A 4 4.41 -12.71 -6.89
C GLU A 4 4.39 -14.18 -7.35
N THR A 5 4.99 -14.47 -8.50
CA THR A 5 5.05 -15.84 -9.04
C THR A 5 5.89 -16.82 -8.20
N CYS A 6 6.69 -16.34 -7.24
CA CYS A 6 7.39 -17.20 -6.30
C CYS A 6 6.45 -17.83 -5.27
N GLN A 7 5.44 -17.07 -4.84
CA GLN A 7 4.45 -17.43 -3.84
C GLN A 7 3.20 -16.59 -4.09
N ASN A 8 2.20 -17.20 -4.74
CA ASN A 8 0.93 -16.52 -4.98
C ASN A 8 0.21 -16.27 -3.67
N TYR A 9 -0.49 -15.14 -3.56
CA TYR A 9 -1.24 -14.80 -2.34
C TYR A 9 -2.33 -15.83 -1.99
N GLU A 10 -2.21 -16.42 -0.79
CA GLU A 10 -3.14 -17.46 -0.29
C GLU A 10 -4.13 -16.96 0.78
N ALA A 11 -3.95 -15.75 1.31
CA ALA A 11 -4.74 -15.20 2.42
C ALA A 11 -4.79 -16.09 3.69
N THR A 12 -3.79 -16.94 3.87
CA THR A 12 -3.54 -17.73 5.09
C THR A 12 -2.26 -17.24 5.76
N ASN A 13 -2.00 -17.73 6.97
CA ASN A 13 -0.83 -17.31 7.74
C ASN A 13 0.27 -18.37 7.86
N ASP A 14 0.23 -19.49 7.14
CA ASP A 14 1.24 -20.57 7.18
C ASP A 14 1.78 -20.88 8.58
N GLY A 15 0.91 -20.83 9.60
CA GLY A 15 1.31 -21.04 10.99
C GLY A 15 2.25 -19.99 11.60
N ASN A 16 2.42 -18.83 10.94
CA ASN A 16 3.44 -17.80 11.16
C ASN A 16 4.88 -18.26 10.91
N ASP A 17 5.07 -19.32 10.12
CA ASP A 17 6.39 -19.87 9.84
C ASP A 17 6.88 -19.48 8.44
N CYS A 18 8.11 -18.96 8.36
CA CYS A 18 8.77 -18.66 7.10
C CYS A 18 9.62 -19.87 6.67
N HIS A 19 9.02 -20.77 5.91
CA HIS A 19 9.71 -21.92 5.34
C HIS A 19 10.40 -21.57 4.01
N PRO A 20 11.45 -22.31 3.59
CA PRO A 20 12.12 -22.05 2.32
C PRO A 20 11.20 -22.14 1.09
N LEU A 21 10.19 -23.02 1.11
CA LEU A 21 9.16 -23.09 0.06
C LEU A 21 8.29 -21.83 0.06
N GLY A 22 7.92 -21.32 1.23
CA GLY A 22 7.16 -20.07 1.40
C GLY A 22 7.95 -18.79 1.06
N VAL A 23 9.21 -18.90 0.61
CA VAL A 23 9.95 -17.79 0.01
C VAL A 23 9.82 -17.80 -1.51
N CYS A 24 10.08 -18.97 -2.13
CA CYS A 24 9.88 -19.16 -3.55
C CYS A 24 9.83 -20.66 -3.87
N GLU A 25 8.79 -21.10 -4.57
CA GLU A 25 8.66 -22.50 -4.97
C GLU A 25 8.16 -22.68 -6.41
N THR A 26 8.28 -23.91 -6.89
CA THR A 26 7.59 -24.35 -8.10
C THR A 26 7.08 -25.76 -7.91
N CYS A 27 5.85 -26.01 -8.36
CA CYS A 27 5.19 -27.30 -8.23
C CYS A 27 5.02 -27.96 -9.60
N SER A 28 5.43 -29.22 -9.69
CA SER A 28 5.20 -30.07 -10.86
C SER A 28 3.73 -30.51 -10.94
N PRO A 29 3.21 -30.89 -12.13
CA PRO A 29 1.81 -31.33 -12.28
C PRO A 29 1.40 -32.55 -11.43
N ASN A 30 2.38 -33.30 -10.92
CA ASN A 30 2.17 -34.42 -10.01
C ASN A 30 2.00 -34.00 -8.53
N GLY A 31 1.99 -32.69 -8.24
CA GLY A 31 1.84 -32.14 -6.88
C GLY A 31 3.13 -32.10 -6.05
N THR A 32 4.29 -32.42 -6.64
CA THR A 32 5.58 -32.27 -5.94
C THR A 32 6.11 -30.86 -6.10
N CYS A 33 6.35 -30.17 -4.99
CA CYS A 33 6.90 -28.81 -4.96
C CYS A 33 8.37 -28.82 -4.54
N ALA A 34 9.15 -27.87 -5.07
CA ALA A 34 10.55 -27.70 -4.75
C ALA A 34 10.89 -26.21 -4.60
N GLN A 35 11.82 -25.92 -3.70
CA GLN A 35 12.31 -24.57 -3.47
C GLN A 35 13.08 -24.06 -4.70
N VAL A 36 12.85 -22.80 -5.05
CA VAL A 36 13.70 -22.04 -5.97
C VAL A 36 14.74 -21.29 -5.12
N THR A 37 16.02 -21.47 -5.42
CA THR A 37 17.13 -20.94 -4.59
C THR A 37 17.87 -19.73 -5.18
N ASN A 38 17.54 -19.35 -6.42
CA ASN A 38 18.16 -18.23 -7.14
C ASN A 38 17.07 -17.31 -7.71
N GLU A 39 16.08 -17.00 -6.91
CA GLU A 39 15.02 -16.06 -7.23
C GLU A 39 15.53 -14.61 -7.27
N LYS A 40 14.88 -13.78 -8.08
CA LYS A 40 15.17 -12.35 -8.11
C LYS A 40 14.58 -11.70 -6.87
N LEU A 41 15.45 -11.10 -6.04
CA LEU A 41 15.02 -10.33 -4.87
C LEU A 41 15.07 -8.83 -5.16
N TRP A 42 13.92 -8.17 -5.02
CA TRP A 42 13.80 -6.72 -5.03
C TRP A 42 14.13 -6.16 -3.64
N THR A 43 14.96 -5.11 -3.60
CA THR A 43 15.41 -4.45 -2.38
C THR A 43 15.17 -2.95 -2.45
N LEU A 44 15.15 -2.28 -1.30
CA LEU A 44 14.99 -0.84 -1.19
C LEU A 44 16.34 -0.21 -0.85
N GLY A 45 16.69 0.88 -1.54
CA GLY A 45 17.88 1.68 -1.20
C GLY A 45 17.68 2.60 0.00
N SER A 46 16.46 3.11 0.18
CA SER A 46 16.06 3.99 1.29
C SER A 46 14.57 3.83 1.60
N TYR A 47 14.19 4.05 2.85
CA TYR A 47 12.81 4.04 3.32
C TYR A 47 12.66 4.99 4.52
N GLY A 48 11.45 5.47 4.76
CA GLY A 48 11.17 6.37 5.88
C GLY A 48 9.76 6.95 5.82
N TYR A 49 9.45 7.81 6.79
CA TYR A 49 8.16 8.50 6.84
C TYR A 49 8.19 9.80 6.02
N ALA A 50 7.32 9.91 5.02
CA ALA A 50 7.27 11.05 4.10
C ALA A 50 6.90 12.39 4.75
N HIS A 51 6.31 12.39 5.94
CA HIS A 51 5.94 13.63 6.66
C HIS A 51 7.09 14.18 7.52
N THR A 52 8.24 13.53 7.53
CA THR A 52 9.42 13.95 8.30
C THR A 52 10.21 15.04 7.58
N GLY A 53 11.25 15.57 8.22
CA GLY A 53 12.09 16.64 7.68
C GLY A 53 11.57 18.06 7.97
N PRO A 54 12.28 19.10 7.50
CA PRO A 54 12.02 20.49 7.86
C PRO A 54 10.60 20.95 7.47
N ASP A 55 9.98 21.79 8.32
CA ASP A 55 8.71 22.46 8.02
C ASP A 55 8.90 23.72 7.18
N LYS A 56 10.02 23.80 6.45
CA LYS A 56 10.44 24.94 5.66
C LYS A 56 10.95 24.48 4.30
N ASP A 57 10.45 25.09 3.23
CA ASP A 57 10.98 24.86 1.89
C ASP A 57 12.29 25.64 1.66
N ALA A 58 12.89 25.48 0.48
CA ALA A 58 14.12 26.16 0.09
C ALA A 58 13.99 27.70 0.07
N SER A 59 12.77 28.24 0.01
CA SER A 59 12.50 29.68 0.08
C SER A 59 12.27 30.19 1.50
N GLY A 60 12.13 29.28 2.49
CA GLY A 60 11.78 29.60 3.87
C GLY A 60 10.28 29.66 4.15
N ALA A 61 9.42 29.28 3.19
CA ALA A 61 7.99 29.20 3.39
C ALA A 61 7.63 27.98 4.26
N THR A 62 6.61 28.08 5.09
CA THR A 62 6.16 26.98 5.94
C THR A 62 5.48 25.90 5.10
N VAL A 63 5.87 24.64 5.29
CA VAL A 63 5.37 23.48 4.54
C VAL A 63 4.57 22.57 5.48
N GLY A 64 3.34 22.23 5.11
CA GLY A 64 2.50 21.31 5.86
C GLY A 64 2.69 19.85 5.42
N SER A 65 2.10 18.92 6.18
CA SER A 65 2.18 17.49 5.87
C SER A 65 1.63 17.16 4.48
N LYS A 66 0.57 17.84 4.04
CA LYS A 66 -0.01 17.61 2.70
C LYS A 66 0.98 17.99 1.59
N GLU A 67 1.71 19.09 1.73
CA GLU A 67 2.74 19.48 0.76
C GLU A 67 3.91 18.51 0.75
N LYS A 68 4.33 18.00 1.93
CA LYS A 68 5.40 16.98 2.02
C LYS A 68 5.01 15.69 1.31
N LEU A 69 3.77 15.19 1.53
CA LEU A 69 3.26 14.01 0.83
C LEU A 69 3.19 14.22 -0.69
N LYS A 70 2.74 15.40 -1.13
CA LYS A 70 2.71 15.76 -2.55
C LYS A 70 4.12 15.75 -3.16
N ALA A 71 5.09 16.39 -2.50
CA ALA A 71 6.48 16.43 -2.97
C ALA A 71 7.08 15.02 -3.13
N GLU A 72 6.87 14.16 -2.13
CA GLU A 72 7.36 12.78 -2.17
C GLU A 72 6.71 11.97 -3.31
N ILE A 73 5.40 12.10 -3.51
CA ILE A 73 4.72 11.40 -4.62
C ILE A 73 5.23 11.85 -5.98
N MET A 74 5.46 13.16 -6.18
CA MET A 74 5.99 13.66 -7.46
C MET A 74 7.40 13.14 -7.75
N GLN A 75 8.22 12.98 -6.71
CA GLN A 75 9.63 12.63 -6.87
C GLN A 75 9.87 11.12 -6.91
N ASN A 76 9.20 10.37 -6.03
CA ASN A 76 9.51 8.96 -5.75
C ASN A 76 8.34 8.00 -5.99
N GLY A 77 7.12 8.51 -6.26
CA GLY A 77 5.94 7.70 -6.58
C GLY A 77 5.03 7.40 -5.39
N PRO A 78 4.15 6.38 -5.49
CA PRO A 78 3.10 6.15 -4.51
C PRO A 78 3.57 5.93 -3.06
N LEU A 79 2.73 6.32 -2.10
CA LEU A 79 3.03 6.24 -0.66
C LEU A 79 2.04 5.38 0.11
N ALA A 80 2.53 4.55 1.02
CA ALA A 80 1.70 3.84 1.99
C ALA A 80 1.26 4.78 3.12
N CYS A 81 -0.04 4.91 3.36
CA CYS A 81 -0.62 5.75 4.41
C CYS A 81 -1.68 4.99 5.21
N GLY A 82 -1.70 5.21 6.52
CA GLY A 82 -2.74 4.68 7.39
C GLY A 82 -4.05 5.45 7.22
N ILE A 83 -5.18 4.73 7.21
CA ILE A 83 -6.54 5.28 7.18
C ILE A 83 -7.41 4.57 8.22
N HIS A 84 -8.42 5.27 8.71
CA HIS A 84 -9.46 4.68 9.53
C HIS A 84 -10.56 4.14 8.60
N ALA A 85 -10.51 2.84 8.33
CA ALA A 85 -11.58 2.10 7.65
C ALA A 85 -12.78 1.98 8.59
N THR A 86 -13.79 2.80 8.31
CA THR A 86 -15.11 2.79 8.96
C THR A 86 -16.10 2.05 8.07
N ASP A 87 -17.24 1.61 8.63
CA ASP A 87 -18.34 1.02 7.86
C ASP A 87 -18.80 1.94 6.70
N GLU A 88 -18.72 3.27 6.88
CA GLU A 88 -19.07 4.23 5.84
C GLU A 88 -18.06 4.24 4.69
N LEU A 89 -16.76 4.15 4.99
CA LEU A 89 -15.72 4.02 3.97
C LEU A 89 -15.82 2.67 3.25
N GLU A 90 -16.05 1.58 3.97
CA GLU A 90 -16.23 0.25 3.38
C GLU A 90 -17.48 0.16 2.49
N ALA A 91 -18.56 0.86 2.87
CA ALA A 91 -19.78 0.95 2.07
C ALA A 91 -19.63 1.86 0.84
N PHE A 92 -18.59 2.70 0.79
CA PHE A 92 -18.44 3.71 -0.25
C PHE A 92 -18.18 3.06 -1.61
N GLY A 93 -19.18 3.10 -2.47
CA GLY A 93 -19.13 2.57 -3.83
C GLY A 93 -19.29 1.04 -3.96
N THR A 94 -19.40 0.30 -2.86
CA THR A 94 -19.54 -1.18 -2.89
C THR A 94 -20.95 -1.66 -3.22
N THR A 95 -21.97 -0.83 -2.98
CA THR A 95 -23.37 -1.17 -3.30
C THR A 95 -23.77 -0.86 -4.74
N THR A 96 -22.91 -0.16 -5.48
CA THR A 96 -23.16 0.19 -6.89
C THR A 96 -22.20 -0.58 -7.78
N PRO A 97 -22.68 -1.27 -8.83
CA PRO A 97 -21.80 -1.88 -9.81
C PRO A 97 -20.76 -0.86 -10.32
N VAL A 98 -19.50 -1.27 -10.46
CA VAL A 98 -18.41 -0.38 -10.92
C VAL A 98 -18.77 0.34 -12.22
N SER A 99 -19.51 -0.32 -13.12
CA SER A 99 -19.98 0.25 -14.39
C SER A 99 -21.00 1.38 -14.25
N SER A 100 -21.65 1.50 -13.10
CA SER A 100 -22.68 2.50 -12.81
C SER A 100 -22.38 3.35 -11.59
N TYR A 101 -21.20 3.21 -10.98
CA TYR A 101 -20.79 4.05 -9.87
C TYR A 101 -20.58 5.48 -10.40
N PRO A 102 -21.35 6.47 -9.93
CA PRO A 102 -21.35 7.81 -10.52
C PRO A 102 -20.04 8.59 -10.32
N GLY A 103 -19.05 8.01 -9.62
CA GLY A 103 -17.91 8.74 -9.10
C GLY A 103 -18.32 9.58 -7.89
N GLY A 104 -17.39 9.82 -6.99
CA GLY A 104 -17.63 10.66 -5.83
C GLY A 104 -16.36 10.89 -5.03
N ILE A 105 -16.29 12.04 -4.35
CA ILE A 105 -15.24 12.33 -3.38
C ILE A 105 -15.76 11.91 -2.01
N PHE A 106 -15.14 10.89 -1.42
CA PHE A 106 -15.45 10.46 -0.07
C PHE A 106 -15.04 11.53 0.94
N GLU A 107 -15.94 11.91 1.84
CA GLU A 107 -15.65 12.74 3.00
C GLU A 107 -16.44 12.21 4.20
N GLN A 108 -15.76 12.03 5.32
CA GLN A 108 -16.38 11.62 6.57
C GLN A 108 -15.74 12.36 7.74
N ARG A 109 -16.56 12.84 8.68
CA ARG A 109 -16.08 13.46 9.92
C ARG A 109 -16.12 12.46 11.08
N VAL A 110 -14.96 12.08 11.57
CA VAL A 110 -14.81 11.17 12.73
C VAL A 110 -14.13 11.93 13.87
N LEU A 111 -14.66 11.83 15.10
CA LEU A 111 -14.12 12.52 16.28
C LEU A 111 -12.76 11.98 16.72
N PHE A 112 -12.58 10.66 16.63
CA PHE A 112 -11.35 9.96 17.01
C PHE A 112 -10.95 9.01 15.88
N ALA A 113 -10.20 9.53 14.91
CA ALA A 113 -9.69 8.70 13.82
C ALA A 113 -8.52 7.84 14.31
N MET A 114 -8.62 6.52 14.12
CA MET A 114 -7.55 5.57 14.43
C MET A 114 -7.23 4.75 13.18
N PRO A 115 -5.98 4.77 12.68
CA PRO A 115 -5.59 3.94 11.56
C PRO A 115 -5.75 2.45 11.88
N ASN A 116 -6.58 1.76 11.11
CA ASN A 116 -6.79 0.31 11.18
C ASN A 116 -6.61 -0.35 9.79
N HIS A 117 -6.31 0.43 8.75
CA HIS A 117 -6.05 -0.02 7.39
C HIS A 117 -4.92 0.81 6.74
N ILE A 118 -4.27 0.28 5.70
CA ILE A 118 -3.20 0.97 4.95
C ILE A 118 -3.58 0.99 3.47
N LEU A 119 -3.49 2.17 2.86
CA LEU A 119 -3.71 2.39 1.42
C LEU A 119 -2.48 2.95 0.73
N SER A 120 -2.42 2.82 -0.58
CA SER A 120 -1.45 3.49 -1.44
C SER A 120 -2.03 4.79 -2.00
N ILE A 121 -1.47 5.93 -1.61
CA ILE A 121 -1.80 7.24 -2.20
C ILE A 121 -0.94 7.43 -3.44
N VAL A 122 -1.59 7.48 -4.61
CA VAL A 122 -0.92 7.56 -5.92
C VAL A 122 -0.93 8.96 -6.53
N GLY A 123 -1.66 9.92 -5.96
CA GLY A 123 -1.79 11.27 -6.50
C GLY A 123 -2.89 12.11 -5.82
N TRP A 124 -3.20 13.26 -6.43
CA TRP A 124 -4.28 14.16 -6.03
C TRP A 124 -4.83 14.89 -7.26
N GLY A 125 -6.05 15.42 -7.14
CA GLY A 125 -6.71 16.20 -8.19
C GLY A 125 -7.69 17.20 -7.60
N THR A 126 -8.44 17.84 -8.49
CA THR A 126 -9.55 18.75 -8.17
C THR A 126 -10.75 18.34 -9.01
N ASP A 127 -11.93 18.39 -8.41
CA ASP A 127 -13.25 18.27 -9.05
C ASP A 127 -14.02 19.57 -8.79
#